data_AF-A0A960II40-F1
#
_entry.id   AF-A0A960II40-F1
#
_cell.length_a   1.000
_cell.length_b   1.000
_cell.length_c   1.000
_cell.angle_alpha   90.00
_cell.angle_beta   90.00
_cell.angle_gamma   90.00
#
_symmetry.space_group_name_H-M   'P 1'
#
loop_
_entity.id
_entity.type
_entity.pdbx_description
1 polymer ?
#
loop_
_entity_poly.entity_id
_entity_poly.type
_entity_poly.pdbx_seq_one_letter_code
_entity_poly.pdbx_strand_id
1 'polypeptide(L)'
;PADQLLGAEREALPPPDLPEPADELSEQERLANTDSLGALTLFLMLAARIDAHEAMAATDLVAGDQLLVFTRDGATCAAIDLATASDADGDDLEDTMQAWADAMPEEADASVEREASVVAIESCDPGPEAEMGITAKGTESIVLPTTRLYVAAQAIQLGATDDEALCAAKTTTDALTVEQLADPDLDLSVFQQAQRDGLRACVR
;
A
#
# COMPACT_ATOMS: atom_id res chain seq x y z
N PRO A 1 -15.25 -28.83 1.11
CA PRO A 1 -13.82 -29.00 0.75
C PRO A 1 -13.29 -27.69 0.18
N ALA A 2 -12.20 -27.16 0.74
CA ALA A 2 -11.65 -25.84 0.44
C ALA A 2 -11.19 -25.68 -1.03
N ASP A 3 -11.07 -26.77 -1.77
CA ASP A 3 -10.58 -26.80 -3.16
C ASP A 3 -11.56 -26.29 -4.23
N GLN A 4 -12.79 -25.87 -3.86
CA GLN A 4 -13.77 -25.31 -4.82
C GLN A 4 -13.88 -23.78 -4.77
N LEU A 5 -13.15 -23.09 -3.89
CA LEU A 5 -13.17 -21.63 -3.76
C LEU A 5 -12.05 -20.91 -4.54
N LEU A 6 -11.16 -21.65 -5.20
CA LEU A 6 -10.07 -21.10 -6.03
C LEU A 6 -10.43 -21.07 -7.53
N GLY A 7 -11.72 -20.93 -7.84
CA GLY A 7 -12.30 -21.06 -9.17
C GLY A 7 -12.14 -19.83 -10.05
N ALA A 8 -10.90 -19.42 -10.30
CA ALA A 8 -10.38 -18.74 -11.49
C ALA A 8 -8.99 -18.24 -11.08
N GLU A 9 -7.93 -18.94 -11.48
CA GLU A 9 -6.62 -18.31 -11.56
C GLU A 9 -6.79 -17.16 -12.56
N ARG A 10 -7.02 -15.93 -12.08
CA ARG A 10 -6.72 -14.75 -12.89
C ARG A 10 -5.27 -14.96 -13.30
N GLU A 11 -5.03 -15.05 -14.60
CA GLU A 11 -3.68 -14.98 -15.13
C GLU A 11 -3.12 -13.69 -14.52
N ALA A 12 -2.22 -13.84 -13.56
CA ALA A 12 -1.58 -12.69 -12.94
C ALA A 12 -1.02 -11.87 -14.10
N LEU A 13 -1.35 -10.58 -14.14
CA LEU A 13 -0.70 -9.71 -15.10
C LEU A 13 0.81 -9.98 -14.95
N PRO A 14 1.55 -10.20 -16.06
CA PRO A 14 2.99 -10.34 -15.95
C PRO A 14 3.48 -9.14 -15.13
N PRO A 15 4.38 -9.38 -14.16
CA PRO A 15 4.89 -8.27 -13.37
C PRO A 15 5.35 -7.19 -14.36
N PRO A 16 4.97 -5.92 -14.13
CA PRO A 16 5.44 -4.84 -14.98
C PRO A 16 6.95 -4.95 -15.13
N ASP A 17 7.45 -4.61 -16.31
CA ASP A 17 8.88 -4.65 -16.62
C ASP A 17 9.54 -3.52 -15.83
N LEU A 18 9.83 -3.80 -14.56
CA LEU A 18 10.57 -2.92 -13.68
C LEU A 18 12.02 -2.91 -14.16
N PRO A 19 12.70 -1.75 -14.12
CA PRO A 19 14.14 -1.73 -14.38
C PRO A 19 14.81 -2.77 -13.47
N GLU A 20 15.82 -3.49 -13.99
CA GLU A 20 16.63 -4.31 -13.09
C GLU A 20 17.25 -3.39 -12.03
N PRO A 21 17.31 -3.84 -10.76
CA PRO A 21 17.77 -3.00 -9.67
C PRO A 21 19.15 -2.51 -10.04
N ALA A 22 19.29 -1.18 -10.13
CA ALA A 22 20.28 -0.49 -10.92
C ALA A 22 21.55 -1.30 -11.18
N ASP A 23 21.84 -1.57 -12.46
CA ASP A 23 23.12 -2.10 -12.96
C ASP A 23 24.36 -1.31 -12.48
N GLU A 24 24.17 -0.20 -11.76
CA GLU A 24 25.22 0.71 -11.30
C GLU A 24 25.01 1.12 -9.83
N LEU A 25 24.99 0.15 -8.91
CA LEU A 25 25.48 0.48 -7.56
C LEU A 25 26.88 1.10 -7.72
N SER A 26 27.07 2.31 -7.18
CA SER A 26 28.38 2.95 -7.14
C SER A 26 29.39 2.07 -6.39
N GLU A 27 30.70 2.29 -6.57
CA GLU A 27 31.74 1.54 -5.83
C GLU A 27 31.58 1.62 -4.29
N GLN A 28 30.81 2.60 -3.80
CA GLN A 28 30.54 2.85 -2.40
C GLN A 28 29.29 2.13 -1.89
N GLU A 29 28.47 1.59 -2.79
CA GLU A 29 27.24 0.89 -2.46
C GLU A 29 27.44 -0.61 -2.49
N ARG A 30 26.92 -1.28 -1.47
CA ARG A 30 26.97 -2.75 -1.37
C ARG A 30 25.56 -3.31 -1.36
N LEU A 31 25.26 -4.14 -2.36
CA LEU A 31 24.03 -4.90 -2.42
C LEU A 31 23.88 -5.80 -1.19
N ALA A 32 22.78 -5.66 -0.47
CA ALA A 32 22.42 -6.54 0.64
C ALA A 32 21.34 -7.56 0.23
N ASN A 33 20.27 -7.11 -0.45
CA ASN A 33 19.16 -7.96 -0.88
C ASN A 33 18.34 -7.34 -2.01
N THR A 34 17.70 -8.17 -2.82
CA THR A 34 16.60 -7.79 -3.73
C THR A 34 15.37 -8.60 -3.39
N ASP A 35 14.19 -7.97 -3.35
CA ASP A 35 12.92 -8.62 -3.01
C ASP A 35 11.73 -7.84 -3.58
N SER A 36 10.51 -8.25 -3.25
CA SER A 36 9.33 -7.41 -3.28
C SER A 36 9.05 -6.86 -1.87
N LEU A 37 8.66 -5.58 -1.81
CA LEU A 37 8.13 -4.94 -0.61
C LEU A 37 6.77 -5.53 -0.23
N GLY A 38 5.89 -5.69 -1.21
CA GLY A 38 4.53 -6.18 -1.08
C GLY A 38 3.53 -5.17 -0.47
N ALA A 39 2.26 -5.32 -0.83
CA ALA A 39 1.20 -4.35 -0.54
C ALA A 39 0.99 -4.04 0.95
N LEU A 40 1.04 -5.05 1.84
CA LEU A 40 0.82 -4.80 3.28
C LEU A 40 1.99 -4.00 3.89
N THR A 41 3.23 -4.32 3.51
CA THR A 41 4.41 -3.60 4.00
C THR A 41 4.39 -2.16 3.50
N LEU A 42 4.07 -1.96 2.21
CA LEU A 42 3.90 -0.63 1.63
C LEU A 42 2.83 0.18 2.39
N PHE A 43 1.64 -0.39 2.58
CA PHE A 43 0.58 0.25 3.34
C PHE A 43 1.05 0.68 4.75
N LEU A 44 1.73 -0.21 5.47
CA LEU A 44 2.22 0.09 6.83
C LEU A 44 3.31 1.17 6.83
N MET A 45 4.19 1.16 5.83
CA MET A 45 5.25 2.17 5.65
C MET A 45 4.65 3.56 5.45
N LEU A 46 3.64 3.66 4.58
CA LEU A 46 2.90 4.88 4.31
C LEU A 46 2.09 5.33 5.52
N ALA A 47 1.22 4.44 6.03
CA ALA A 47 0.32 4.74 7.14
C ALA A 47 1.06 5.10 8.43
N ALA A 48 2.34 4.77 8.59
CA ALA A 48 3.15 5.24 9.72
C ALA A 48 3.34 6.77 9.74
N ARG A 49 3.20 7.44 8.59
CA ARG A 49 3.53 8.86 8.40
C ARG A 49 2.41 9.70 7.81
N ILE A 50 1.59 9.10 6.94
CA ILE A 50 0.44 9.77 6.31
C ILE A 50 -0.88 9.15 6.78
N ASP A 51 -2.01 9.72 6.35
CA ASP A 51 -3.33 9.19 6.66
C ASP A 51 -3.50 7.75 6.15
N ALA A 52 -4.16 6.89 6.91
CA ALA A 52 -4.28 5.48 6.56
C ALA A 52 -5.18 5.24 5.33
N HIS A 53 -6.18 6.08 5.07
CA HIS A 53 -6.98 5.96 3.85
C HIS A 53 -6.20 6.42 2.63
N GLU A 54 -5.40 7.48 2.75
CA GLU A 54 -4.46 7.90 1.71
C GLU A 54 -3.44 6.81 1.41
N ALA A 55 -2.83 6.22 2.45
CA ALA A 55 -1.92 5.08 2.33
C ALA A 55 -2.55 3.87 1.63
N MET A 56 -3.80 3.53 1.98
CA MET A 56 -4.52 2.42 1.35
C MET A 56 -4.87 2.73 -0.11
N ALA A 57 -5.27 3.97 -0.41
CA ALA A 57 -5.55 4.39 -1.77
C ALA A 57 -4.30 4.31 -2.66
N ALA A 58 -3.15 4.80 -2.19
CA ALA A 58 -1.89 4.67 -2.93
C ALA A 58 -1.45 3.20 -3.11
N THR A 59 -1.65 2.37 -2.09
CA THR A 59 -1.37 0.93 -2.20
C THR A 59 -2.22 0.25 -3.27
N ASP A 60 -3.48 0.67 -3.45
CA ASP A 60 -4.36 0.15 -4.51
C ASP A 60 -3.88 0.48 -5.94
N LEU A 61 -3.05 1.51 -6.11
CA LEU A 61 -2.53 1.94 -7.42
C LEU A 61 -1.36 1.06 -7.91
N VAL A 62 -0.71 0.33 -6.99
CA VAL A 62 0.49 -0.46 -7.29
C VAL A 62 0.11 -1.78 -7.97
N ALA A 63 0.59 -1.93 -9.20
CA ALA A 63 0.45 -3.14 -10.01
C ALA A 63 1.64 -4.11 -9.85
N GLY A 64 2.78 -3.62 -9.38
CA GLY A 64 3.96 -4.41 -9.07
C GLY A 64 5.04 -3.57 -8.39
N ASP A 65 5.95 -4.23 -7.69
CA ASP A 65 7.01 -3.57 -6.94
C ASP A 65 8.33 -4.35 -6.98
N GLN A 66 9.43 -3.62 -6.79
CA GLN A 66 10.75 -4.18 -6.55
C GLN A 66 11.43 -3.38 -5.44
N LEU A 67 12.09 -4.09 -4.53
CA LEU A 67 12.83 -3.56 -3.41
C LEU A 67 14.30 -3.95 -3.55
N LEU A 68 15.16 -2.96 -3.43
CA LEU A 68 16.60 -3.09 -3.33
C LEU A 68 17.06 -2.56 -1.98
N VAL A 69 17.74 -3.39 -1.18
CA VAL A 69 18.37 -2.96 0.07
C VAL A 69 19.88 -2.95 -0.11
N PHE A 70 20.50 -1.83 0.26
CA PHE A 70 21.93 -1.59 0.09
C PHE A 70 22.51 -0.82 1.27
N THR A 71 23.83 -0.62 1.27
CA THR A 71 24.52 0.26 2.24
C THR A 71 25.17 1.41 1.50
N ARG A 72 24.94 2.65 1.94
CA ARG A 72 25.64 3.86 1.47
C ARG A 72 26.19 4.61 2.67
N ASP A 73 27.48 4.95 2.63
CA ASP A 73 28.19 5.67 3.72
C ASP A 73 28.00 5.07 5.14
N GLY A 74 27.77 3.76 5.21
CA GLY A 74 27.54 3.03 6.47
C GLY A 74 26.10 3.01 6.97
N ALA A 75 25.19 3.73 6.32
CA ALA A 75 23.74 3.65 6.54
C ALA A 75 23.12 2.54 5.69
N THR A 76 22.08 1.89 6.20
CA THR A 76 21.27 0.94 5.40
C THR A 76 20.23 1.73 4.64
N CYS A 77 20.14 1.53 3.33
CA CYS A 77 19.21 2.24 2.46
C CYS A 77 18.34 1.26 1.70
N ALA A 78 17.16 1.74 1.29
CA ALA A 78 16.22 1.03 0.46
C ALA A 78 15.89 1.88 -0.76
N ALA A 79 15.93 1.28 -1.95
CA ALA A 79 15.36 1.81 -3.17
C ALA A 79 14.16 0.93 -3.55
N ILE A 80 13.04 1.54 -3.92
CA ILE A 80 11.78 0.88 -4.22
C ILE A 80 11.25 1.44 -5.53
N ASP A 81 11.01 0.58 -6.51
CA ASP A 81 10.28 0.93 -7.72
C ASP A 81 8.85 0.40 -7.61
N LEU A 82 7.88 1.27 -7.85
CA LEU A 82 6.45 0.96 -7.81
C LEU A 82 5.84 1.24 -9.17
N ALA A 83 5.42 0.17 -9.85
CA ALA A 83 4.74 0.29 -11.11
C ALA A 83 3.22 0.41 -10.91
N THR A 84 2.59 1.26 -11.71
CA THR A 84 1.14 1.48 -11.75
C THR A 84 0.54 0.98 -13.06
N ALA A 85 -0.79 0.88 -13.12
CA ALA A 85 -1.49 0.43 -14.32
C ALA A 85 -1.55 1.51 -15.44
N SER A 86 -1.35 2.78 -15.09
CA SER A 86 -1.40 3.91 -16.01
C SER A 86 -0.57 5.10 -15.53
N ASP A 87 -0.19 5.99 -16.46
CA ASP A 87 0.53 7.22 -16.12
C ASP A 87 -0.25 8.08 -15.11
N ALA A 88 -1.59 8.14 -15.22
CA ALA A 88 -2.44 8.89 -14.31
C ALA A 88 -2.40 8.32 -12.88
N ASP A 89 -2.44 7.00 -12.74
CA ASP A 89 -2.23 6.35 -11.44
C ASP A 89 -0.81 6.63 -10.90
N GLY A 90 0.15 6.79 -11.81
CA GLY A 90 1.52 7.22 -11.46
C GLY A 90 1.59 8.65 -10.92
N ASP A 91 0.79 9.59 -11.44
CA ASP A 91 0.67 10.96 -10.90
C ASP A 91 0.16 10.90 -9.44
N ASP A 92 -0.93 10.17 -9.21
CA ASP A 92 -1.56 10.06 -7.88
C ASP A 92 -0.64 9.34 -6.86
N LEU A 93 0.12 8.33 -7.32
CA LEU A 93 1.09 7.63 -6.49
C LEU A 93 2.30 8.51 -6.15
N GLU A 94 2.84 9.25 -7.12
CA GLU A 94 3.95 10.20 -6.93
C GLU A 94 3.59 11.25 -5.87
N ASP A 95 2.41 11.87 -5.97
CA ASP A 95 1.94 12.86 -4.99
C ASP A 95 1.89 12.28 -3.56
N THR A 96 1.41 11.04 -3.42
CA THR A 96 1.32 10.39 -2.11
C THR A 96 2.71 10.02 -1.56
N MET A 97 3.60 9.56 -2.42
CA MET A 97 4.98 9.23 -2.05
C MET A 97 5.77 10.48 -1.66
N GLN A 98 5.54 11.59 -2.36
CA GLN A 98 6.14 12.87 -2.00
C GLN A 98 5.66 13.33 -0.63
N ALA A 99 4.37 13.22 -0.33
CA ALA A 99 3.85 13.52 1.00
C ALA A 99 4.45 12.62 2.10
N TRP A 100 4.71 11.35 1.80
CA TRP A 100 5.42 10.44 2.70
C TRP A 100 6.89 10.86 2.90
N ALA A 101 7.60 11.19 1.83
CA ALA A 101 9.00 11.64 1.88
C ALA A 101 9.14 12.96 2.66
N ASP A 102 8.22 13.90 2.46
CA ASP A 102 8.17 15.17 3.19
C ASP A 102 7.92 14.99 4.69
N ALA A 103 7.32 13.87 5.09
CA ALA A 103 7.09 13.50 6.49
C ALA A 103 8.24 12.69 7.11
N MET A 104 9.27 12.33 6.34
CA MET A 104 10.47 11.65 6.84
C MET A 104 11.41 12.64 7.57
N PRO A 105 12.24 12.16 8.51
CA PRO A 105 13.38 12.92 9.00
C PRO A 105 14.31 13.33 7.86
N GLU A 106 14.90 14.52 7.92
CA GLU A 106 15.84 15.02 6.89
C GLU A 106 17.04 14.06 6.75
N GLU A 107 17.48 13.44 7.84
CA GLU A 107 18.57 12.47 7.87
C GLU A 107 18.26 11.17 7.11
N ALA A 108 17.00 10.91 6.79
CA ALA A 108 16.60 9.72 6.04
C ALA A 108 16.82 9.88 4.53
N ASP A 109 17.18 11.08 4.06
CA ASP A 109 17.51 11.37 2.66
C ASP A 109 16.45 10.81 1.69
N ALA A 110 15.17 10.97 2.07
CA ALA A 110 14.06 10.39 1.32
C ALA A 110 13.84 11.17 0.02
N SER A 111 13.82 10.46 -1.10
CA SER A 111 13.59 11.02 -2.44
C SER A 111 12.55 10.24 -3.20
N VAL A 112 11.86 10.92 -4.11
CA VAL A 112 10.85 10.35 -4.99
C VAL A 112 11.13 10.85 -6.40
N GLU A 113 11.19 9.94 -7.35
CA GLU A 113 11.33 10.23 -8.77
C GLU A 113 10.27 9.45 -9.55
N ARG A 114 9.86 9.97 -10.70
CA ARG A 114 8.90 9.29 -11.57
C ARG A 114 9.37 9.22 -13.01
N GLU A 115 9.26 8.02 -13.56
CA GLU A 115 9.42 7.75 -14.99
C GLU A 115 8.17 7.02 -15.51
N ALA A 116 7.32 7.75 -16.23
CA ALA A 116 6.05 7.23 -16.76
C ALA A 116 5.15 6.59 -15.67
N SER A 117 4.92 5.28 -15.75
CA SER A 117 4.10 4.50 -14.82
C SER A 117 4.92 3.86 -13.70
N VAL A 118 6.16 4.31 -13.46
CA VAL A 118 7.02 3.84 -12.37
C VAL A 118 7.38 5.00 -11.45
N VAL A 119 7.09 4.85 -10.16
CA VAL A 119 7.51 5.77 -9.10
C VAL A 119 8.64 5.11 -8.33
N ALA A 120 9.83 5.71 -8.40
CA ALA A 120 11.03 5.28 -7.70
C ALA A 120 11.17 6.07 -6.40
N ILE A 121 11.50 5.38 -5.32
CA ILE A 121 11.66 5.95 -3.98
C ILE A 121 12.98 5.47 -3.42
N GLU A 122 13.73 6.35 -2.80
CA GLU A 122 14.92 5.97 -2.05
C GLU A 122 14.90 6.60 -0.67
N SER A 123 15.33 5.86 0.35
CA SER A 123 15.57 6.40 1.69
C SER A 123 16.58 5.56 2.46
N CYS A 124 17.36 6.21 3.31
CA CYS A 124 18.31 5.61 4.23
C CYS A 124 17.80 5.61 5.68
N ASP A 125 18.29 4.66 6.48
CA ASP A 125 18.10 4.64 7.91
C ASP A 125 18.75 5.90 8.53
N PRO A 126 17.97 6.81 9.12
CA PRO A 126 18.48 8.06 9.70
C PRO A 126 19.29 7.82 10.99
N GLY A 127 19.36 6.57 11.46
CA GLY A 127 20.06 6.17 12.66
C GLY A 127 19.18 6.18 13.91
N PRO A 128 19.70 5.63 15.02
CA PRO A 128 18.91 5.36 16.23
C PRO A 128 18.50 6.61 17.03
N GLU A 129 19.07 7.77 16.71
CA GLU A 129 18.82 9.04 17.40
C GLU A 129 17.79 9.92 16.68
N ALA A 130 17.36 9.54 15.48
CA ALA A 130 16.43 10.32 14.68
C ALA A 130 15.01 10.29 15.24
N GLU A 131 14.35 11.46 15.24
CA GLU A 131 12.94 11.57 15.61
C GLU A 131 12.06 11.15 14.42
N MET A 132 11.66 9.87 14.38
CA MET A 132 11.01 9.25 13.23
C MET A 132 9.64 9.84 12.82
N GLY A 133 9.09 10.80 13.57
CA GLY A 133 7.87 11.53 13.18
C GLY A 133 6.63 10.66 13.00
N ILE A 134 6.58 9.46 13.60
CA ILE A 134 5.49 8.48 13.39
C ILE A 134 4.17 9.08 13.89
N THR A 135 3.24 9.35 12.95
CA THR A 135 2.00 10.07 13.21
C THR A 135 0.82 9.14 13.51
N ALA A 136 0.78 7.97 12.87
CA ALA A 136 -0.23 6.96 13.16
C ALA A 136 0.34 5.84 14.00
N LYS A 137 -0.52 5.23 14.82
CA LYS A 137 -0.23 3.94 15.42
C LYS A 137 -0.40 2.89 14.32
N GLY A 138 0.66 2.63 13.54
CA GLY A 138 0.59 1.76 12.36
C GLY A 138 -0.04 0.38 12.61
N THR A 139 -0.02 -0.13 13.85
CA THR A 139 -0.73 -1.37 14.22
C THR A 139 -2.26 -1.21 14.30
N GLU A 140 -2.78 -0.04 14.69
CA GLU A 140 -4.21 0.25 14.64
C GLU A 140 -4.68 0.38 13.18
N SER A 141 -3.85 0.93 12.29
CA SER A 141 -4.16 1.05 10.86
C SER A 141 -4.35 -0.30 10.15
N ILE A 142 -3.83 -1.41 10.68
CA ILE A 142 -4.06 -2.77 10.14
C ILE A 142 -5.55 -3.13 10.07
N VAL A 143 -6.38 -2.50 10.91
CA VAL A 143 -7.83 -2.74 10.89
C VAL A 143 -8.46 -2.38 9.54
N LEU A 144 -7.90 -1.42 8.82
CA LEU A 144 -8.41 -0.95 7.54
C LEU A 144 -8.30 -2.04 6.44
N PRO A 145 -7.10 -2.53 6.06
CA PRO A 145 -6.99 -3.60 5.07
C PRO A 145 -7.66 -4.90 5.54
N THR A 146 -7.63 -5.21 6.84
CA THR A 146 -8.30 -6.40 7.39
C THR A 146 -9.81 -6.33 7.22
N THR A 147 -10.42 -5.19 7.54
CA THR A 147 -11.86 -4.99 7.37
C THR A 147 -12.24 -5.02 5.90
N ARG A 148 -11.46 -4.38 5.03
CA ARG A 148 -11.70 -4.39 3.57
C ARG A 148 -11.73 -5.82 3.03
N LEU A 149 -10.75 -6.64 3.38
CA LEU A 149 -10.71 -8.05 3.00
C LEU A 149 -11.90 -8.85 3.54
N TYR A 150 -12.28 -8.61 4.80
CA TYR A 150 -13.45 -9.26 5.40
C TYR A 150 -14.76 -8.90 4.69
N VAL A 151 -14.96 -7.63 4.32
CA VAL A 151 -16.14 -7.18 3.57
C VAL A 151 -16.17 -7.78 2.17
N ALA A 152 -15.03 -7.77 1.46
CA ALA A 152 -14.93 -8.37 0.12
C ALA A 152 -15.24 -9.87 0.16
N ALA A 153 -14.65 -10.60 1.10
CA ALA A 153 -14.89 -12.03 1.27
C ALA A 153 -16.36 -12.36 1.58
N GLN A 154 -17.06 -11.50 2.34
CA GLN A 154 -18.48 -11.66 2.59
C GLN A 154 -19.32 -11.38 1.34
N ALA A 155 -19.00 -10.34 0.57
CA ALA A 155 -19.71 -10.05 -0.68
C ALA A 155 -19.59 -11.21 -1.68
N ILE A 156 -18.40 -11.79 -1.82
CA ILE A 156 -18.15 -12.98 -2.66
C ILE A 156 -18.99 -14.16 -2.18
N GLN A 157 -19.05 -14.42 -0.86
CA GLN A 157 -19.90 -15.48 -0.29
C GLN A 157 -21.40 -15.28 -0.57
N LEU A 158 -21.83 -14.03 -0.77
CA LEU A 158 -23.19 -13.65 -1.13
C LEU A 158 -23.44 -13.64 -2.65
N GLY A 159 -22.43 -14.00 -3.46
CA GLY A 159 -22.54 -14.16 -4.91
C GLY A 159 -22.13 -12.94 -5.73
N ALA A 160 -21.53 -11.91 -5.12
CA ALA A 160 -20.91 -10.82 -5.87
C ALA A 160 -19.69 -11.33 -6.66
N THR A 161 -19.42 -10.71 -7.81
CA THR A 161 -18.16 -10.90 -8.53
C THR A 161 -16.99 -10.26 -7.78
N ASP A 162 -15.75 -10.62 -8.11
CA ASP A 162 -14.56 -10.06 -7.48
C ASP A 162 -14.53 -8.53 -7.56
N ASP A 163 -14.83 -7.95 -8.73
CA ASP A 163 -14.81 -6.50 -8.94
C ASP A 163 -15.90 -5.79 -8.10
N GLU A 164 -17.09 -6.38 -8.02
CA GLU A 164 -18.18 -5.86 -7.17
C GLU A 164 -17.81 -5.94 -5.68
N ALA A 165 -17.19 -7.05 -5.26
CA ALA A 165 -16.76 -7.26 -3.89
C ALA A 165 -15.65 -6.30 -3.47
N LEU A 166 -14.64 -6.09 -4.32
CA LEU A 166 -13.56 -5.13 -4.07
C LEU A 166 -14.07 -3.69 -4.05
N CYS A 167 -14.98 -3.33 -4.96
CA CYS A 167 -15.65 -2.03 -4.97
C CYS A 167 -16.47 -1.82 -3.68
N ALA A 168 -17.29 -2.80 -3.29
CA ALA A 168 -18.15 -2.69 -2.11
C ALA A 168 -17.32 -2.61 -0.83
N ALA A 169 -16.24 -3.39 -0.75
CA ALA A 169 -15.30 -3.36 0.36
C ALA A 169 -14.63 -1.99 0.50
N LYS A 170 -14.07 -1.46 -0.59
CA LYS A 170 -13.47 -0.11 -0.62
C LYS A 170 -14.47 0.94 -0.17
N THR A 171 -15.65 0.97 -0.79
CA THR A 171 -16.70 1.95 -0.49
C THR A 171 -17.16 1.86 0.98
N THR A 172 -17.23 0.65 1.53
CA THR A 172 -17.59 0.44 2.94
C THR A 172 -16.51 1.00 3.87
N THR A 173 -15.24 0.68 3.60
CA THR A 173 -14.14 1.10 4.47
C THR A 173 -13.85 2.59 4.36
N ASP A 174 -14.01 3.20 3.19
CA ASP A 174 -13.83 4.65 2.99
C ASP A 174 -14.90 5.49 3.71
N ALA A 175 -16.02 4.88 4.09
CA ALA A 175 -17.09 5.55 4.83
C ALA A 175 -16.86 5.60 6.35
N LEU A 176 -15.80 4.96 6.85
CA LEU A 176 -15.51 4.80 8.27
C LEU A 176 -14.10 5.27 8.58
N THR A 177 -13.89 5.94 9.71
CA THR A 177 -12.53 6.28 10.16
C THR A 177 -11.82 5.03 10.70
N VAL A 178 -10.48 5.05 10.70
CA VAL A 178 -9.68 4.01 11.36
C VAL A 178 -10.09 3.83 12.82
N GLU A 179 -10.39 4.91 13.52
CA GLU A 179 -10.81 4.88 14.92
C GLU A 179 -12.14 4.15 15.09
N GLN A 180 -13.10 4.38 14.19
CA GLN A 180 -14.37 3.65 14.19
C GLN A 180 -14.16 2.16 13.91
N LEU A 181 -13.28 1.83 12.95
CA LEU A 181 -12.97 0.44 12.62
C LEU A 181 -12.25 -0.29 13.76
N ALA A 182 -11.39 0.42 14.51
CA ALA A 182 -10.64 -0.12 15.63
C ALA A 182 -11.46 -0.19 16.94
N ASP A 183 -12.61 0.47 17.01
CA ASP A 183 -13.45 0.51 18.21
C ASP A 183 -14.14 -0.86 18.44
N PRO A 184 -13.84 -1.57 19.55
CA PRO A 184 -14.51 -2.82 19.87
C PRO A 184 -16.01 -2.64 20.14
N ASP A 185 -16.45 -1.42 20.45
CA ASP A 185 -17.84 -1.05 20.71
C ASP A 185 -18.49 -0.32 19.53
N LEU A 186 -17.90 -0.41 18.32
CA LEU A 186 -18.46 0.18 17.10
C LEU A 186 -19.95 -0.13 16.98
N ASP A 187 -20.76 0.92 16.80
CA ASP A 187 -22.18 0.78 16.52
C ASP A 187 -22.38 -0.01 15.21
N LEU A 188 -22.78 -1.27 15.36
CA LEU A 188 -22.99 -2.18 14.24
C LEU A 188 -24.00 -1.64 13.23
N SER A 189 -24.92 -0.75 13.62
CA SER A 189 -25.86 -0.13 12.69
C SER A 189 -25.16 0.81 11.70
N VAL A 190 -24.11 1.50 12.14
CA VAL A 190 -23.26 2.36 11.30
C VAL A 190 -22.47 1.51 10.31
N PHE A 191 -21.81 0.45 10.80
CA PHE A 191 -21.08 -0.48 9.94
C PHE A 191 -22.00 -1.16 8.91
N GLN A 192 -23.16 -1.64 9.34
CA GLN A 192 -24.15 -2.24 8.44
C GLN A 192 -24.72 -1.23 7.44
N GLN A 193 -24.82 0.05 7.80
CA GLN A 193 -25.23 1.09 6.87
C GLN A 193 -24.17 1.28 5.78
N ALA A 194 -22.90 1.46 6.17
CA ALA A 194 -21.78 1.56 5.23
C ALA A 194 -21.73 0.36 4.27
N GLN A 195 -21.88 -0.87 4.79
CA GLN A 195 -21.94 -2.08 3.97
C GLN A 195 -23.09 -2.09 2.97
N ARG A 196 -24.31 -1.70 3.39
CA ARG A 196 -25.47 -1.64 2.49
C ARG A 196 -25.26 -0.60 1.39
N ASP A 197 -24.71 0.55 1.74
CA ASP A 197 -24.49 1.63 0.79
C ASP A 197 -23.37 1.26 -0.21
N GLY A 198 -22.29 0.61 0.27
CA GLY A 198 -21.24 0.05 -0.59
C GLY A 198 -21.77 -1.01 -1.56
N LEU A 199 -22.56 -1.97 -1.09
CA LEU A 199 -23.17 -2.98 -1.96
C LEU A 199 -24.11 -2.35 -3.00
N ARG A 200 -24.92 -1.36 -2.63
CA ARG A 200 -25.80 -0.65 -3.56
C ARG A 200 -25.05 0.15 -4.62
N ALA A 201 -23.90 0.70 -4.27
CA ALA A 201 -23.08 1.48 -5.20
C ALA A 201 -22.39 0.58 -6.25
N CYS A 202 -22.03 -0.64 -5.85
CA CYS A 202 -21.11 -1.49 -6.61
C CYS A 202 -21.76 -2.69 -7.30
N VAL A 203 -22.82 -3.28 -6.73
CA VAL A 203 -23.47 -4.49 -7.27
C VAL A 203 -24.58 -4.10 -8.25
N ARG A 204 -24.62 -4.72 -9.43
CA ARG A 204 -25.62 -4.41 -10.48
C ARG A 204 -26.46 -5.60 -10.91
#